data_AF-A0A9N8DHC5-F1
#
_entry.id   AF-A0A9N8DHC5-F1
#
_cell.length_a   1.000
_cell.length_b   1.000
_cell.length_c   1.000
_cell.angle_alpha   90.00
_cell.angle_beta   90.00
_cell.angle_gamma   90.00
#
_symmetry.space_group_name_H-M   'P 1'
#
loop_
_entity.id
_entity.type
_entity.pdbx_description
1 polymer ?
#
loop_
_entity_poly.entity_id
_entity_poly.type
_entity_poly.pdbx_seq_one_letter_code
_entity_poly.pdbx_strand_id
1 'polypeptide(L)'
;MMTVRRSTTSSTTFAWIVSICMVGVSHAQYMNCTPCDIPLSEEAGAKVIGAMNCSDWEYDAMLDSKDSEICHLNRVAGVAFCGCEVPDHVTETCDLCPNGSVDVNLDRELPDVPGVTCADILNVPKVDGDQSCSLLQAKYAFWCDCPKVVPTCTLCPTGAFPPKPDKGLPFDRNLYCGDIATEFLVSTPKQCQELKSDIPVDLASYCECPGTTPPETCSLCPDGYFVNEYVVVENDLTCADIHQIARFSTNETVCEIMEDVHGKCCSVDEGWTAADGNDTPAESSSSNVVRWSSVLQIMILGSSLMLSLRVL
;
A
#
# COMPACT_ATOMS: atom_id res chain seq x y z
N MET A 1 -39.14 -38.01 33.04
CA MET A 1 -39.40 -37.29 34.30
C MET A 1 -38.10 -37.21 35.09
N MET A 2 -37.47 -36.05 35.14
CA MET A 2 -36.77 -35.51 36.33
C MET A 2 -36.17 -34.16 35.94
N THR A 3 -36.90 -33.12 36.33
CA THR A 3 -36.46 -31.75 36.53
C THR A 3 -35.43 -31.72 37.67
N VAL A 4 -34.51 -30.75 37.69
CA VAL A 4 -34.25 -29.81 38.83
C VAL A 4 -32.87 -29.12 38.73
N ARG A 5 -32.96 -27.80 38.54
CA ARG A 5 -32.30 -26.63 39.17
C ARG A 5 -30.78 -26.33 39.11
N ARG A 6 -30.57 -25.09 38.61
CA ARG A 6 -29.62 -24.01 38.95
C ARG A 6 -28.99 -24.02 40.36
N SER A 7 -27.77 -23.47 40.42
CA SER A 7 -27.16 -22.55 41.43
C SER A 7 -25.63 -22.77 41.34
N THR A 8 -24.67 -21.85 41.41
CA THR A 8 -24.58 -20.48 41.95
C THR A 8 -23.24 -19.88 41.49
N THR A 9 -23.22 -18.55 41.39
CA THR A 9 -22.06 -17.66 41.37
C THR A 9 -21.02 -17.96 42.47
N SER A 10 -19.72 -17.89 42.15
CA SER A 10 -18.67 -17.66 43.14
C SER A 10 -17.64 -16.68 42.57
N SER A 11 -17.58 -15.53 43.23
CA SER A 11 -16.61 -14.46 43.06
C SER A 11 -15.35 -14.83 43.86
N THR A 12 -14.22 -15.01 43.18
CA THR A 12 -12.91 -15.16 43.82
C THR A 12 -12.00 -14.02 43.41
N THR A 13 -11.87 -13.10 44.36
CA THR A 13 -10.89 -12.03 44.47
C THR A 13 -9.48 -12.62 44.41
N PHE A 14 -8.79 -12.49 43.27
CA PHE A 14 -7.37 -12.77 43.15
C PHE A 14 -6.58 -11.47 43.32
N ALA A 15 -6.08 -11.27 44.53
CA ALA A 15 -5.02 -10.32 44.81
C ALA A 15 -3.69 -10.94 44.35
N TRP A 16 -3.20 -10.54 43.18
CA TRP A 16 -1.81 -10.76 42.79
C TRP A 16 -1.03 -9.45 42.98
N ILE A 17 0.00 -9.57 43.78
CA ILE A 17 1.05 -8.60 44.06
C ILE A 17 1.65 -8.15 42.73
N VAL A 18 1.42 -6.89 42.37
CA VAL A 18 2.14 -6.21 41.28
C VAL A 18 3.55 -5.95 41.80
N SER A 19 4.44 -6.92 41.60
CA SER A 19 5.87 -6.71 41.68
C SER A 19 6.24 -5.86 40.46
N ILE A 20 6.45 -4.56 40.69
CA ILE A 20 7.02 -3.63 39.74
C ILE A 20 8.47 -4.09 39.54
N CYS A 21 8.70 -5.01 38.61
CA CYS A 21 9.98 -5.11 37.96
C CYS A 21 10.19 -3.78 37.27
N MET A 22 11.10 -2.97 37.80
CA MET A 22 11.79 -1.95 37.02
C MET A 22 12.44 -2.66 35.84
N VAL A 23 11.70 -2.74 34.73
CA VAL A 23 12.28 -3.01 33.42
C VAL A 23 13.25 -1.86 33.22
N GLY A 24 14.54 -2.17 33.32
CA GLY A 24 15.58 -1.23 32.94
C GLY A 24 15.23 -0.72 31.55
N VAL A 25 15.11 0.60 31.42
CA VAL A 25 15.07 1.28 30.13
C VAL A 25 16.46 1.08 29.51
N SER A 26 16.70 -0.12 28.99
CA SER A 26 17.85 -0.44 28.16
C SER A 26 17.65 0.36 26.88
N HIS A 27 18.37 1.48 26.79
CA HIS A 27 18.64 2.32 25.63
C HIS A 27 18.15 1.72 24.29
N ALA A 28 16.87 1.88 23.99
CA ALA A 28 16.30 1.67 22.66
C ALA A 28 16.64 2.86 21.73
N GLN A 29 17.87 3.38 21.83
CA GLN A 29 18.29 4.63 21.19
C GLN A 29 18.89 4.44 19.79
N TYR A 30 18.77 3.27 19.15
CA TYR A 30 19.54 2.99 17.92
C TYR A 30 18.83 2.11 16.88
N MET A 31 17.50 2.03 16.89
CA MET A 31 16.77 1.22 15.89
C MET A 31 16.26 2.03 14.69
N ASN A 32 16.39 3.36 14.73
CA ASN A 32 15.84 4.23 13.70
C ASN A 32 16.86 4.48 12.60
N CYS A 33 16.39 4.66 11.37
CA CYS A 33 17.23 5.06 10.27
C CYS A 33 17.84 6.45 10.51
N THR A 34 19.10 6.61 10.14
CA THR A 34 19.78 7.91 10.08
C THR A 34 20.28 8.09 8.65
N PRO A 35 19.57 8.86 7.80
CA PRO A 35 19.95 9.02 6.41
C PRO A 35 21.34 9.63 6.21
N CYS A 36 21.73 10.56 7.09
CA CYS A 36 23.09 11.07 7.17
C CYS A 36 23.80 10.56 8.44
N ASP A 37 25.11 10.31 8.35
CA ASP A 37 25.93 9.98 9.53
C ASP A 37 26.17 11.20 10.45
N ILE A 38 26.03 12.41 9.88
CA ILE A 38 26.14 13.70 10.55
C ILE A 38 24.85 14.48 10.26
N PRO A 39 24.29 15.22 11.24
CA PRO A 39 23.08 16.02 11.00
C PRO A 39 23.24 16.97 9.81
N LEU A 40 22.17 17.13 9.03
CA LEU A 40 22.14 18.06 7.90
C LEU A 40 22.48 19.49 8.36
N SER A 41 23.30 20.19 7.56
CA SER A 41 23.46 21.63 7.72
C SER A 41 22.16 22.36 7.36
N GLU A 42 21.97 23.59 7.83
CA GLU A 42 20.78 24.39 7.50
C GLU A 42 20.60 24.58 5.99
N GLU A 43 21.71 24.76 5.25
CA GLU A 43 21.70 24.86 3.79
C GLU A 43 21.32 23.53 3.12
N ALA A 44 21.87 22.42 3.62
CA ALA A 44 21.56 21.08 3.11
C ALA A 44 20.09 20.71 3.38
N GLY A 45 19.59 20.99 4.58
CA GLY A 45 18.19 20.75 4.97
C GLY A 45 17.18 21.57 4.16
N ALA A 46 17.58 22.75 3.66
CA ALA A 46 16.73 23.60 2.83
C ALA A 46 16.66 23.16 1.35
N LYS A 47 17.50 22.22 0.90
CA LYS A 47 17.41 21.68 -0.47
C LYS A 47 16.09 20.93 -0.65
N VAL A 48 15.50 21.06 -1.84
CA VAL A 48 14.24 20.40 -2.21
C VAL A 48 14.53 19.26 -3.17
N ILE A 49 13.95 18.09 -2.89
CA ILE A 49 14.00 16.89 -3.72
C ILE A 49 12.55 16.46 -3.93
N GLY A 50 12.12 16.38 -5.19
CA GLY A 50 10.71 16.15 -5.49
C GLY A 50 9.80 17.20 -4.87
N ALA A 51 8.92 16.76 -3.97
CA ALA A 51 7.92 17.59 -3.33
C ALA A 51 8.30 18.05 -1.90
N MET A 52 9.43 17.59 -1.35
CA MET A 52 9.81 17.87 0.04
C MET A 52 11.23 18.44 0.16
N ASN A 53 11.52 19.08 1.28
CA ASN A 53 12.91 19.48 1.60
C ASN A 53 13.62 18.37 2.38
N CYS A 54 14.95 18.41 2.35
CA CYS A 54 15.80 17.42 3.00
C CYS A 54 15.65 17.32 4.51
N SER A 55 15.23 18.39 5.19
CA SER A 55 14.96 18.35 6.63
C SER A 55 13.68 17.57 6.96
N ASP A 56 12.61 17.78 6.19
CA ASP A 56 11.36 17.03 6.35
C ASP A 56 11.58 15.57 5.97
N TRP A 57 12.37 15.34 4.92
CA TRP A 57 12.77 14.00 4.49
C TRP A 57 13.54 13.24 5.56
N GLU A 58 14.53 13.88 6.19
CA GLU A 58 15.32 13.26 7.26
C GLU A 58 14.41 12.82 8.43
N TYR A 59 13.40 13.62 8.75
CA TYR A 59 12.42 13.29 9.78
C TYR A 59 11.59 12.04 9.43
N ASP A 60 11.10 11.94 8.20
CA ASP A 60 10.32 10.79 7.74
C ASP A 60 11.17 9.52 7.71
N ALA A 61 12.42 9.61 7.25
CA ALA A 61 13.36 8.49 7.25
C ALA A 61 13.59 7.94 8.67
N MET A 62 13.58 8.77 9.72
CA MET A 62 13.75 8.31 11.11
C MET A 62 12.63 7.39 11.60
N LEU A 63 11.52 7.26 10.88
CA LEU A 63 10.45 6.31 11.19
C LEU A 63 10.79 4.87 10.76
N ASP A 64 11.74 4.70 9.85
CA ASP A 64 12.16 3.40 9.36
C ASP A 64 13.12 2.69 10.30
N SER A 65 13.12 1.35 10.21
CA SER A 65 14.16 0.55 10.86
C SER A 65 15.51 0.76 10.19
N LYS A 66 16.56 0.90 10.99
CA LYS A 66 17.95 1.03 10.52
C LYS A 66 18.38 -0.07 9.53
N ASP A 67 17.91 -1.30 9.71
CA ASP A 67 18.28 -2.46 8.90
C ASP A 67 17.30 -2.68 7.72
N SER A 68 16.37 -1.75 7.47
CA SER A 68 15.42 -1.85 6.37
C SER A 68 16.02 -1.44 5.03
N GLU A 69 15.52 -2.03 3.93
CA GLU A 69 15.88 -1.61 2.57
C GLU A 69 15.58 -0.14 2.32
N ILE A 70 14.49 0.38 2.91
CA ILE A 70 14.09 1.78 2.83
C ILE A 70 15.17 2.66 3.48
N CYS A 71 15.71 2.27 4.64
CA CYS A 71 16.80 3.03 5.25
C CYS A 71 18.05 3.10 4.37
N HIS A 72 18.43 1.99 3.74
CA HIS A 72 19.56 1.96 2.82
C HIS A 72 19.34 2.86 1.59
N LEU A 73 18.13 2.88 1.04
CA LEU A 73 17.76 3.80 -0.05
C LEU A 73 17.78 5.25 0.44
N ASN A 74 17.32 5.51 1.67
CA ASN A 74 17.38 6.83 2.28
C ASN A 74 18.81 7.33 2.41
N ARG A 75 19.74 6.50 2.89
CA ARG A 75 21.15 6.90 3.00
C ARG A 75 21.78 7.26 1.66
N VAL A 76 21.42 6.52 0.61
CA VAL A 76 21.82 6.78 -0.78
C VAL A 76 21.26 8.13 -1.24
N ALA A 77 19.97 8.40 -1.04
CA ALA A 77 19.32 9.65 -1.40
C ALA A 77 19.91 10.85 -0.65
N GLY A 78 20.23 10.68 0.63
CA GLY A 78 20.84 11.72 1.45
C GLY A 78 22.19 12.19 0.91
N VAL A 79 23.03 11.25 0.50
CA VAL A 79 24.31 11.56 -0.13
C VAL A 79 24.12 12.17 -1.52
N ALA A 80 23.26 11.57 -2.36
CA ALA A 80 23.10 11.99 -3.75
C ALA A 80 22.45 13.37 -3.88
N PHE A 81 21.49 13.69 -3.01
CA PHE A 81 20.57 14.81 -3.24
C PHE A 81 20.56 15.82 -2.09
N CYS A 82 20.67 15.35 -0.84
CA CYS A 82 20.67 16.25 0.33
C CYS A 82 22.05 16.79 0.69
N GLY A 83 23.13 16.23 0.15
CA GLY A 83 24.49 16.64 0.49
C GLY A 83 24.92 16.16 1.87
N CYS A 84 24.44 15.00 2.33
CA CYS A 84 25.10 14.28 3.40
C CYS A 84 26.58 14.05 3.02
N GLU A 85 27.49 14.15 3.99
CA GLU A 85 28.89 13.84 3.75
C GLU A 85 29.06 12.35 3.40
N VAL A 86 29.83 12.07 2.34
CA VAL A 86 30.21 10.70 1.98
C VAL A 86 31.23 10.22 3.00
N PRO A 87 31.04 9.06 3.65
CA PRO A 87 32.02 8.55 4.59
C PRO A 87 33.38 8.33 3.91
N ASP A 88 34.49 8.72 4.56
CA ASP A 88 35.85 8.66 3.98
C ASP A 88 36.28 7.29 3.44
N HIS A 89 35.64 6.21 3.92
CA HIS A 89 35.93 4.85 3.50
C HIS A 89 35.22 4.44 2.19
N VAL A 90 34.25 5.22 1.73
CA VAL A 90 33.51 4.98 0.50
C VAL A 90 34.25 5.62 -0.67
N THR A 91 35.04 4.82 -1.36
CA THR A 91 35.80 5.25 -2.56
C THR A 91 35.22 4.74 -3.87
N GLU A 92 34.27 3.80 -3.78
CA GLU A 92 33.59 3.19 -4.92
C GLU A 92 32.21 3.79 -5.12
N THR A 93 31.75 3.75 -6.38
CA THR A 93 30.41 4.15 -6.79
C THR A 93 29.62 2.93 -7.27
N CYS A 94 28.29 3.05 -7.29
CA CYS A 94 27.41 2.05 -7.86
C CYS A 94 27.29 2.22 -9.38
N ASP A 95 27.39 1.11 -10.10
CA ASP A 95 26.92 1.01 -11.47
C ASP A 95 25.40 0.77 -11.46
N LEU A 96 24.62 1.56 -12.19
CA LEU A 96 23.17 1.37 -12.26
C LEU A 96 22.78 0.11 -13.03
N CYS A 97 23.56 -0.29 -14.03
CA CYS A 97 23.33 -1.52 -14.77
C CYS A 97 24.22 -2.65 -14.24
N PRO A 98 23.69 -3.84 -13.92
CA PRO A 98 24.47 -4.96 -13.39
C PRO A 98 25.63 -5.44 -14.29
N ASN A 99 25.60 -5.11 -15.57
CA ASN A 99 26.62 -5.45 -16.56
C ASN A 99 27.62 -4.31 -16.84
N GLY A 100 27.55 -3.19 -16.11
CA GLY A 100 28.35 -2.00 -16.34
C GLY A 100 28.03 -1.28 -17.67
N SER A 101 26.87 -1.56 -18.27
CA SER A 101 26.43 -0.86 -19.49
C SER A 101 26.15 0.61 -19.19
N VAL A 102 26.51 1.47 -20.14
CA VAL A 102 26.16 2.90 -20.16
C VAL A 102 25.01 3.21 -21.12
N ASP A 103 24.47 2.17 -21.77
CA ASP A 103 23.26 2.27 -22.61
C ASP A 103 22.03 2.35 -21.71
N VAL A 104 21.85 3.54 -21.11
CA VAL A 104 20.74 3.89 -20.21
C VAL A 104 20.05 5.15 -20.71
N ASN A 105 18.76 5.26 -20.46
CA ASN A 105 18.02 6.47 -20.76
C ASN A 105 18.22 7.50 -19.63
N LEU A 106 19.29 8.29 -19.75
CA LEU A 106 19.72 9.26 -18.73
C LEU A 106 18.69 10.33 -18.40
N ASP A 107 17.92 10.77 -19.40
CA ASP A 107 16.96 11.86 -19.24
C ASP A 107 15.62 11.40 -18.66
N ARG A 108 15.46 10.10 -18.39
CA ARG A 108 14.22 9.54 -17.85
C ARG A 108 14.12 9.87 -16.37
N GLU A 109 13.02 10.52 -16.00
CA GLU A 109 12.68 10.85 -14.61
C GLU A 109 12.32 9.59 -13.82
N LEU A 110 12.75 9.52 -12.56
CA LEU A 110 12.36 8.47 -11.63
C LEU A 110 10.90 8.69 -11.20
N PRO A 111 10.08 7.62 -11.16
CA PRO A 111 8.65 7.79 -10.99
C PRO A 111 8.23 8.09 -9.55
N ASP A 112 9.09 7.79 -8.58
CA ASP A 112 8.90 8.02 -7.16
C ASP A 112 9.58 9.30 -6.65
N VAL A 113 10.56 9.83 -7.40
CA VAL A 113 11.33 11.02 -7.02
C VAL A 113 11.23 12.11 -8.10
N PRO A 114 10.21 12.99 -8.05
CA PRO A 114 10.04 14.01 -9.08
C PRO A 114 11.27 14.92 -9.22
N GLY A 115 11.64 15.25 -10.46
CA GLY A 115 12.79 16.06 -10.81
C GLY A 115 14.15 15.36 -10.69
N VAL A 116 14.19 14.08 -10.28
CA VAL A 116 15.39 13.25 -10.29
C VAL A 116 15.35 12.33 -11.50
N THR A 117 16.46 12.25 -12.22
CA THR A 117 16.59 11.47 -13.44
C THR A 117 17.50 10.25 -13.23
N CYS A 118 17.45 9.31 -14.18
CA CYS A 118 18.39 8.20 -14.24
C CYS A 118 19.85 8.66 -14.27
N ALA A 119 20.14 9.85 -14.81
CA ALA A 119 21.48 10.44 -14.78
C ALA A 119 21.94 10.78 -13.36
N ASP A 120 21.04 11.26 -12.51
CA ASP A 120 21.37 11.73 -11.16
C ASP A 120 21.71 10.58 -10.21
N ILE A 121 21.19 9.38 -10.49
CA ILE A 121 21.53 8.14 -9.77
C ILE A 121 22.69 7.35 -10.40
N LEU A 122 23.33 7.90 -11.44
CA LEU A 122 24.58 7.31 -11.94
C LEU A 122 25.73 7.65 -11.01
N ASN A 123 26.54 6.65 -10.70
CA ASN A 123 27.75 6.79 -9.88
C ASN A 123 27.47 7.27 -8.44
N VAL A 124 26.30 6.95 -7.87
CA VAL A 124 26.07 7.23 -6.45
C VAL A 124 27.08 6.45 -5.60
N PRO A 125 27.69 7.05 -4.57
CA PRO A 125 28.64 6.35 -3.71
C PRO A 125 28.04 5.10 -3.08
N LYS A 126 28.88 4.07 -2.85
CA LYS A 126 28.49 2.84 -2.15
C LYS A 126 28.32 3.07 -0.64
N VAL A 127 27.34 3.89 -0.24
CA VAL A 127 27.15 4.33 1.16
C VAL A 127 27.07 3.15 2.13
N ASP A 128 26.37 2.08 1.75
CA ASP A 128 26.29 0.82 2.50
C ASP A 128 26.95 -0.35 1.75
N GLY A 129 28.02 -0.06 1.01
CA GLY A 129 28.70 -1.06 0.18
C GLY A 129 27.81 -1.58 -0.96
N ASP A 130 27.92 -2.87 -1.25
CA ASP A 130 27.18 -3.50 -2.37
C ASP A 130 25.67 -3.59 -2.13
N GLN A 131 25.20 -3.42 -0.89
CA GLN A 131 23.78 -3.44 -0.57
C GLN A 131 23.05 -2.25 -1.17
N SER A 132 23.60 -1.03 -1.04
CA SER A 132 23.06 0.18 -1.69
C SER A 132 22.96 0.00 -3.20
N CYS A 133 24.00 -0.54 -3.83
CA CYS A 133 24.00 -0.76 -5.28
C CYS A 133 22.99 -1.82 -5.70
N SER A 134 22.89 -2.92 -4.95
CA SER A 134 21.93 -3.98 -5.26
C SER A 134 20.49 -3.48 -5.17
N LEU A 135 20.19 -2.62 -4.19
CA LEU A 135 18.87 -2.00 -4.05
C LEU A 135 18.58 -1.00 -5.19
N LEU A 136 19.51 -0.11 -5.50
CA LEU A 136 19.37 0.82 -6.64
C LEU A 136 19.16 0.08 -7.97
N GLN A 137 19.95 -0.97 -8.21
CA GLN A 137 19.83 -1.80 -9.41
C GLN A 137 18.49 -2.53 -9.44
N ALA A 138 18.06 -3.13 -8.33
CA ALA A 138 16.78 -3.83 -8.25
C ALA A 138 15.58 -2.90 -8.48
N LYS A 139 15.72 -1.64 -8.06
CA LYS A 139 14.66 -0.62 -8.13
C LYS A 139 14.59 0.07 -9.50
N TYR A 140 15.73 0.56 -10.00
CA TYR A 140 15.72 1.48 -11.15
C TYR A 140 16.40 0.95 -12.41
N ALA A 141 17.14 -0.16 -12.37
CA ALA A 141 17.87 -0.61 -13.56
C ALA A 141 16.92 -0.92 -14.74
N PHE A 142 15.78 -1.57 -14.47
CA PHE A 142 14.78 -1.80 -15.52
C PHE A 142 14.15 -0.50 -16.00
N TRP A 143 13.80 0.41 -15.07
CA TRP A 143 13.19 1.70 -15.40
C TRP A 143 14.09 2.56 -16.27
N CYS A 144 15.39 2.59 -15.99
CA CYS A 144 16.39 3.34 -16.76
C CYS A 144 16.87 2.62 -18.03
N ASP A 145 16.13 1.60 -18.48
CA ASP A 145 16.36 0.85 -19.71
C ASP A 145 17.70 0.09 -19.77
N CYS A 146 18.23 -0.37 -18.62
CA CYS A 146 19.46 -1.18 -18.60
C CYS A 146 19.31 -2.47 -19.43
N PRO A 147 20.27 -2.79 -20.31
CA PRO A 147 20.12 -3.92 -21.22
C PRO A 147 20.17 -5.26 -20.47
N LYS A 148 19.25 -6.16 -20.83
CA LYS A 148 19.08 -7.51 -20.26
C LYS A 148 18.59 -7.54 -18.80
N VAL A 149 18.14 -6.40 -18.26
CA VAL A 149 17.45 -6.38 -16.98
C VAL A 149 15.97 -6.71 -17.20
N VAL A 150 15.41 -7.52 -16.30
CA VAL A 150 14.00 -7.86 -16.24
C VAL A 150 13.46 -7.24 -14.95
N PRO A 151 12.26 -6.64 -14.95
CA PRO A 151 11.71 -6.05 -13.74
C PRO A 151 11.50 -7.14 -12.70
N THR A 152 11.93 -6.85 -11.47
CA THR A 152 11.74 -7.75 -10.33
C THR A 152 10.26 -7.94 -10.02
N CYS A 153 9.48 -6.88 -10.20
CA CYS A 153 8.09 -6.84 -9.86
C CYS A 153 7.29 -6.19 -10.98
N THR A 154 6.13 -6.76 -11.28
CA THR A 154 5.23 -6.30 -12.33
C THR A 154 3.81 -6.50 -11.86
N LEU A 155 2.94 -5.55 -12.23
CA LEU A 155 1.51 -5.65 -11.96
C LEU A 155 0.89 -6.76 -12.83
N CYS A 156 1.15 -6.74 -14.14
CA CYS A 156 0.63 -7.76 -15.05
C CYS A 156 1.57 -8.98 -15.12
N PRO A 157 1.04 -10.22 -15.16
CA PRO A 157 1.86 -11.43 -15.20
C PRO A 157 2.80 -11.54 -16.42
N THR A 158 2.45 -10.87 -17.51
CA THR A 158 3.27 -10.82 -18.74
C THR A 158 4.44 -9.84 -18.65
N GLY A 159 4.49 -9.02 -17.60
CA GLY A 159 5.38 -7.87 -17.48
C GLY A 159 5.00 -6.67 -18.36
N ALA A 160 3.91 -6.76 -19.12
CA ALA A 160 3.40 -5.63 -19.89
C ALA A 160 2.75 -4.58 -18.98
N PHE A 161 2.73 -3.34 -19.43
CA PHE A 161 1.95 -2.28 -18.80
C PHE A 161 0.44 -2.57 -18.94
N PRO A 162 -0.42 -2.21 -17.97
CA PRO A 162 -1.86 -2.45 -18.07
C PRO A 162 -2.46 -1.75 -19.30
N PRO A 163 -3.42 -2.37 -20.01
CA PRO A 163 -4.02 -1.78 -21.21
C PRO A 163 -4.80 -0.48 -20.96
N LYS A 164 -5.29 -0.28 -19.73
CA LYS A 164 -6.04 0.91 -19.31
C LYS A 164 -5.33 1.61 -18.17
N PRO A 165 -4.24 2.35 -18.45
CA PRO A 165 -3.45 2.99 -17.41
C PRO A 165 -4.24 4.09 -16.68
N ASP A 166 -5.13 4.80 -17.36
CA ASP A 166 -5.96 5.88 -16.78
C ASP A 166 -7.19 5.37 -16.01
N LYS A 167 -7.27 4.06 -15.76
CA LYS A 167 -8.37 3.48 -14.97
C LYS A 167 -8.09 3.76 -13.49
N GLY A 168 -8.91 4.61 -12.88
CA GLY A 168 -8.84 4.91 -11.45
C GLY A 168 -9.10 3.67 -10.61
N LEU A 169 -8.46 3.58 -9.44
CA LEU A 169 -8.65 2.48 -8.50
C LEU A 169 -9.91 2.70 -7.67
N PRO A 170 -10.57 1.61 -7.23
CA PRO A 170 -11.87 1.72 -6.60
C PRO A 170 -11.81 2.22 -5.15
N PHE A 171 -10.61 2.22 -4.55
CA PHE A 171 -10.35 2.69 -3.18
C PHE A 171 -9.64 4.05 -3.11
N ASP A 172 -9.09 4.54 -4.21
CA ASP A 172 -8.48 5.87 -4.30
C ASP A 172 -8.67 6.43 -5.73
N ARG A 173 -9.49 7.47 -5.83
CA ARG A 173 -9.84 8.11 -7.11
C ARG A 173 -8.69 8.91 -7.72
N ASN A 174 -7.67 9.23 -6.94
CA ASN A 174 -6.48 9.92 -7.42
C ASN A 174 -5.38 8.96 -7.87
N LEU A 175 -5.62 7.65 -7.72
CA LEU A 175 -4.67 6.63 -8.06
C LEU A 175 -5.17 5.81 -9.24
N TYR A 176 -4.30 5.62 -10.23
CA TYR A 176 -4.65 4.95 -11.47
C TYR A 176 -3.84 3.66 -11.65
N CYS A 177 -4.34 2.76 -12.49
CA CYS A 177 -3.65 1.52 -12.85
C CYS A 177 -2.23 1.76 -13.39
N GLY A 178 -2.00 2.86 -14.10
CA GLY A 178 -0.68 3.25 -14.60
C GLY A 178 0.31 3.61 -13.49
N ASP A 179 -0.15 4.32 -12.45
CA ASP A 179 0.69 4.71 -11.32
C ASP A 179 1.11 3.47 -10.52
N ILE A 180 0.18 2.58 -10.20
CA ILE A 180 0.49 1.34 -9.50
C ILE A 180 1.37 0.42 -10.35
N ALA A 181 1.12 0.31 -11.65
CA ALA A 181 2.00 -0.46 -12.52
C ALA A 181 3.43 0.08 -12.49
N THR A 182 3.58 1.39 -12.47
CA THR A 182 4.88 2.06 -12.34
C THR A 182 5.53 1.78 -10.97
N GLU A 183 4.76 1.88 -9.88
CA GLU A 183 5.21 1.56 -8.52
C GLU A 183 5.71 0.11 -8.42
N PHE A 184 5.01 -0.85 -9.02
CA PHE A 184 5.46 -2.24 -9.10
C PHE A 184 6.78 -2.36 -9.89
N LEU A 185 6.96 -1.63 -10.99
CA LEU A 185 8.19 -1.69 -11.79
C LEU A 185 9.42 -1.18 -11.03
N VAL A 186 9.25 -0.22 -10.13
CA VAL A 186 10.32 0.33 -9.28
C VAL A 186 10.26 -0.19 -7.84
N SER A 187 9.74 -1.39 -7.62
CA SER A 187 9.73 -2.01 -6.29
C SER A 187 10.85 -3.04 -6.15
N THR A 188 11.49 -3.08 -4.98
CA THR A 188 12.40 -4.18 -4.62
C THR A 188 11.63 -5.51 -4.50
N PRO A 189 12.30 -6.68 -4.47
CA PRO A 189 11.60 -7.96 -4.30
C PRO A 189 10.77 -8.01 -3.01
N LYS A 190 11.28 -7.41 -1.93
CA LYS A 190 10.61 -7.36 -0.63
C LYS A 190 9.39 -6.44 -0.68
N GLN A 191 9.55 -5.21 -1.18
CA GLN A 191 8.45 -4.27 -1.36
C GLN A 191 7.35 -4.85 -2.26
N CYS A 192 7.73 -5.55 -3.33
CA CYS A 192 6.78 -6.22 -4.21
C CYS A 192 5.92 -7.26 -3.48
N GLN A 193 6.52 -8.02 -2.56
CA GLN A 193 5.80 -9.01 -1.78
C GLN A 193 4.81 -8.34 -0.83
N GLU A 194 5.23 -7.26 -0.16
CA GLU A 194 4.41 -6.47 0.76
C GLU A 194 3.24 -5.79 0.00
N LEU A 195 3.51 -5.12 -1.11
CA LEU A 195 2.49 -4.53 -1.99
C LEU A 195 1.45 -5.57 -2.46
N LYS A 196 1.89 -6.79 -2.79
CA LYS A 196 0.98 -7.86 -3.21
C LYS A 196 0.17 -8.47 -2.06
N SER A 197 0.70 -8.48 -0.84
CA SER A 197 -0.01 -9.04 0.33
C SER A 197 -1.02 -8.07 0.92
N ASP A 198 -0.74 -6.76 0.83
CA ASP A 198 -1.49 -5.75 1.56
C ASP A 198 -2.75 -5.30 0.80
N ILE A 199 -2.79 -5.54 -0.51
CA ILE A 199 -3.91 -5.13 -1.36
C ILE A 199 -4.91 -6.29 -1.48
N PRO A 200 -6.12 -6.19 -0.89
CA PRO A 200 -7.09 -7.29 -0.86
C PRO A 200 -7.90 -7.43 -2.17
N VAL A 201 -7.37 -6.89 -3.26
CA VAL A 201 -7.98 -6.83 -4.59
C VAL A 201 -6.96 -7.35 -5.59
N ASP A 202 -7.39 -8.22 -6.51
CA ASP A 202 -6.60 -8.63 -7.66
C ASP A 202 -6.50 -7.46 -8.64
N LEU A 203 -5.50 -6.61 -8.40
CA LEU A 203 -5.23 -5.44 -9.22
C LEU A 203 -4.88 -5.78 -10.66
N ALA A 204 -4.27 -6.94 -10.92
CA ALA A 204 -3.94 -7.33 -12.28
C ALA A 204 -5.22 -7.56 -13.09
N SER A 205 -6.18 -8.30 -12.52
CA SER A 205 -7.51 -8.45 -13.10
C SER A 205 -8.28 -7.14 -13.17
N TYR A 206 -8.23 -6.31 -12.13
CA TYR A 206 -8.89 -5.00 -12.10
C TYR A 206 -8.40 -4.09 -13.22
N CYS A 207 -7.09 -4.02 -13.42
CA CYS A 207 -6.44 -3.22 -14.45
C CYS A 207 -6.45 -3.90 -15.84
N GLU A 208 -7.20 -4.99 -15.98
CA GLU A 208 -7.43 -5.70 -17.24
C GLU A 208 -6.12 -6.20 -17.89
N CYS A 209 -5.18 -6.65 -17.06
CA CYS A 209 -3.96 -7.26 -17.52
C CYS A 209 -4.24 -8.47 -18.45
N PRO A 210 -3.43 -8.69 -19.49
CA PRO A 210 -3.62 -9.84 -20.37
C PRO A 210 -3.47 -11.17 -19.63
N GLY A 211 -4.44 -12.08 -19.82
CA GLY A 211 -4.40 -13.43 -19.25
C GLY A 211 -4.88 -13.53 -17.80
N THR A 212 -5.39 -12.44 -17.21
CA THR A 212 -6.00 -12.46 -15.87
C THR A 212 -7.52 -12.43 -15.97
N THR A 213 -8.19 -13.08 -15.03
CA THR A 213 -9.65 -13.06 -14.89
C THR A 213 -9.98 -12.74 -13.44
N PRO A 214 -11.03 -11.93 -13.17
CA PRO A 214 -11.44 -11.64 -11.80
C PRO A 214 -11.62 -12.95 -11.02
N PRO A 215 -11.19 -13.02 -9.75
CA PRO A 215 -11.31 -14.22 -8.94
C PRO A 215 -12.77 -14.58 -8.62
N GLU A 216 -13.69 -13.59 -8.69
CA GLU A 216 -15.13 -13.75 -8.41
C GLU A 216 -15.39 -14.44 -7.05
N THR A 217 -14.49 -14.22 -6.08
CA THR A 217 -14.54 -14.82 -4.74
C THR A 217 -15.80 -14.42 -3.98
N CYS A 218 -16.29 -13.21 -4.19
CA CYS A 218 -17.53 -12.73 -3.61
C CYS A 218 -18.40 -11.97 -4.59
N SER A 219 -19.71 -12.01 -4.32
CA SER A 219 -20.72 -11.20 -4.98
C SER A 219 -21.31 -10.24 -3.97
N LEU A 220 -21.38 -8.95 -4.33
CA LEU A 220 -22.04 -7.96 -3.50
C LEU A 220 -23.53 -8.26 -3.34
N CYS A 221 -24.23 -8.97 -4.22
CA CYS A 221 -25.64 -9.31 -4.00
C CYS A 221 -25.86 -10.81 -4.23
N PRO A 222 -26.73 -11.47 -3.44
CA PRO A 222 -27.05 -12.87 -3.69
C PRO A 222 -27.87 -12.99 -4.99
N ASP A 223 -27.95 -14.21 -5.53
CA ASP A 223 -28.71 -14.48 -6.76
C ASP A 223 -30.16 -13.99 -6.66
N GLY A 224 -30.63 -13.33 -7.72
CA GLY A 224 -31.99 -12.76 -7.79
C GLY A 224 -32.12 -11.34 -7.23
N TYR A 225 -31.04 -10.76 -6.71
CA TYR A 225 -30.97 -9.36 -6.31
C TYR A 225 -30.12 -8.56 -7.31
N PHE A 226 -30.46 -7.29 -7.49
CA PHE A 226 -29.66 -6.36 -8.29
C PHE A 226 -29.01 -5.32 -7.39
N VAL A 227 -27.83 -4.85 -7.82
CA VAL A 227 -27.10 -3.77 -7.15
C VAL A 227 -27.76 -2.44 -7.49
N ASN A 228 -28.16 -1.68 -6.48
CA ASN A 228 -28.60 -0.30 -6.64
C ASN A 228 -27.38 0.62 -6.74
N GLU A 229 -26.82 0.70 -7.94
CA GLU A 229 -25.54 1.33 -8.27
C GLU A 229 -25.35 2.75 -7.72
N TYR A 230 -26.42 3.53 -7.58
CA TYR A 230 -26.34 4.96 -7.22
C TYR A 230 -26.42 5.22 -5.72
N VAL A 231 -26.67 4.21 -4.89
CA VAL A 231 -26.73 4.37 -3.44
C VAL A 231 -25.33 4.63 -2.91
N VAL A 232 -25.14 5.79 -2.28
CA VAL A 232 -23.90 6.13 -1.58
C VAL A 232 -23.90 5.43 -0.22
N VAL A 233 -22.86 4.65 0.05
CA VAL A 233 -22.69 3.90 1.30
C VAL A 233 -21.94 4.74 2.33
N GLU A 234 -20.71 5.14 2.00
CA GLU A 234 -19.80 5.92 2.85
C GLU A 234 -18.67 6.53 2.03
N ASN A 235 -18.15 7.71 2.42
CA ASN A 235 -17.01 8.37 1.77
C ASN A 235 -17.10 8.45 0.24
N ASP A 236 -18.28 8.83 -0.27
CA ASP A 236 -18.59 8.90 -1.70
C ASP A 236 -18.49 7.58 -2.49
N LEU A 237 -18.26 6.45 -1.80
CA LEU A 237 -18.36 5.12 -2.40
C LEU A 237 -19.81 4.77 -2.63
N THR A 238 -20.11 4.48 -3.88
CA THR A 238 -21.41 4.01 -4.33
C THR A 238 -21.48 2.48 -4.24
N CYS A 239 -22.68 1.92 -4.22
CA CYS A 239 -22.85 0.48 -4.31
C CYS A 239 -22.27 -0.10 -5.62
N ALA A 240 -22.18 0.69 -6.70
CA ALA A 240 -21.43 0.30 -7.90
C ALA A 240 -19.93 0.12 -7.61
N ASP A 241 -19.33 1.05 -6.86
CA ASP A 241 -17.92 0.97 -6.46
C ASP A 241 -17.68 -0.26 -5.59
N ILE A 242 -18.53 -0.49 -4.57
CA ILE A 242 -18.44 -1.67 -3.70
C ILE A 242 -18.63 -2.97 -4.50
N HIS A 243 -19.57 -3.00 -5.44
CA HIS A 243 -19.79 -4.16 -6.29
C HIS A 243 -18.56 -4.48 -7.14
N GLN A 244 -17.91 -3.42 -7.65
CA GLN A 244 -16.66 -3.57 -8.37
C GLN A 244 -15.56 -4.14 -7.46
N ILE A 245 -15.35 -3.60 -6.25
CA ILE A 245 -14.35 -4.12 -5.30
C ILE A 245 -14.62 -5.59 -4.98
N ALA A 246 -15.88 -5.97 -4.74
CA ALA A 246 -16.28 -7.34 -4.43
C ALA A 246 -15.80 -8.32 -5.52
N ARG A 247 -16.10 -8.00 -6.77
CA ARG A 247 -15.77 -8.85 -7.91
C ARG A 247 -14.27 -9.15 -8.04
N PHE A 248 -13.43 -8.21 -7.64
CA PHE A 248 -11.98 -8.33 -7.73
C PHE A 248 -11.33 -8.73 -6.40
N SER A 249 -12.08 -8.94 -5.32
CA SER A 249 -11.48 -9.25 -4.03
C SER A 249 -10.88 -10.66 -3.99
N THR A 250 -9.70 -10.74 -3.39
CA THR A 250 -8.98 -12.00 -3.12
C THR A 250 -9.08 -12.43 -1.66
N ASN A 251 -9.73 -11.62 -0.80
CA ASN A 251 -9.71 -11.77 0.64
C ASN A 251 -11.12 -12.04 1.19
N GLU A 252 -11.31 -13.19 1.83
CA GLU A 252 -12.58 -13.60 2.44
C GLU A 252 -13.07 -12.61 3.52
N THR A 253 -12.16 -11.98 4.27
CA THR A 253 -12.52 -10.94 5.24
C THR A 253 -13.18 -9.75 4.57
N VAL A 254 -12.73 -9.34 3.37
CA VAL A 254 -13.41 -8.26 2.62
C VAL A 254 -14.81 -8.69 2.20
N CYS A 255 -15.02 -9.98 1.93
CA CYS A 255 -16.33 -10.54 1.58
C CYS A 255 -17.28 -10.46 2.79
N GLU A 256 -16.83 -10.86 3.98
CA GLU A 256 -17.59 -10.75 5.23
C GLU A 256 -17.99 -9.30 5.51
N ILE A 257 -17.07 -8.36 5.29
CA ILE A 257 -17.34 -6.92 5.45
C ILE A 257 -18.44 -6.48 4.48
N MET A 258 -18.46 -6.98 3.25
CA MET A 258 -19.47 -6.60 2.24
C MET A 258 -20.88 -7.11 2.57
N GLU A 259 -21.04 -8.12 3.42
CA GLU A 259 -22.38 -8.57 3.85
C GLU A 259 -23.12 -7.48 4.64
N ASP A 260 -22.39 -6.63 5.38
CA ASP A 260 -22.98 -5.53 6.16
C ASP A 260 -23.60 -4.43 5.27
N VAL A 261 -23.25 -4.38 3.98
CA VAL A 261 -23.80 -3.43 3.00
C VAL A 261 -24.88 -4.04 2.09
N HIS A 262 -25.13 -5.35 2.18
CA HIS A 262 -26.21 -6.02 1.42
C HIS A 262 -27.53 -5.29 1.53
N GLY A 263 -27.96 -5.02 2.76
CA GLY A 263 -29.27 -4.42 3.02
C GLY A 263 -29.43 -3.01 2.47
N LYS A 264 -28.34 -2.34 2.11
CA LYS A 264 -28.36 -1.00 1.49
C LYS A 264 -28.21 -1.07 -0.03
N CYS A 265 -27.37 -1.98 -0.51
CA CYS A 265 -26.97 -2.04 -1.90
C CYS A 265 -27.82 -2.98 -2.75
N CYS A 266 -28.54 -3.93 -2.16
CA CYS A 266 -29.27 -4.94 -2.90
C CYS A 266 -30.77 -4.73 -2.79
N SER A 267 -31.44 -4.74 -3.93
CA SER A 267 -32.89 -4.73 -4.03
C SER A 267 -33.37 -5.96 -4.81
N VAL A 268 -34.54 -6.47 -4.42
CA VAL A 268 -35.22 -7.51 -5.18
C VAL A 268 -35.70 -6.90 -6.47
N ASP A 269 -35.47 -7.57 -7.61
CA ASP A 269 -36.16 -7.22 -8.85
C ASP A 269 -37.65 -7.41 -8.58
N GLU A 270 -38.36 -6.30 -8.30
CA GLU A 270 -39.82 -6.25 -8.30
C GLU A 270 -40.27 -6.39 -9.75
N GLY A 271 -39.96 -7.55 -10.34
CA GLY A 271 -40.04 -7.83 -11.75
C GLY A 271 -41.44 -7.53 -12.17
N TRP A 272 -41.61 -6.35 -12.78
CA TRP A 272 -42.84 -5.65 -13.12
C TRP A 272 -44.08 -6.54 -12.99
N THR A 273 -44.54 -6.80 -11.76
CA THR A 273 -45.70 -7.64 -11.55
C THR A 273 -46.88 -6.78 -11.94
N ALA A 274 -47.46 -7.08 -13.11
CA ALA A 274 -48.68 -6.45 -13.58
C ALA A 274 -49.67 -6.36 -12.40
N ALA A 275 -50.11 -5.13 -12.13
CA ALA A 275 -50.82 -4.75 -10.92
C ALA A 275 -52.04 -5.64 -10.64
N ASP A 276 -51.90 -6.56 -9.69
CA ASP A 276 -53.05 -7.12 -8.96
C ASP A 276 -53.06 -6.45 -7.59
N GLY A 277 -53.93 -5.45 -7.46
CA GLY A 277 -54.05 -4.61 -6.28
C GLY A 277 -54.49 -5.39 -5.05
N ASN A 278 -53.62 -5.44 -4.04
CA ASN A 278 -54.05 -5.72 -2.67
C ASN A 278 -53.09 -5.08 -1.66
N ASP A 279 -53.53 -3.96 -1.09
CA ASP A 279 -52.81 -3.16 -0.11
C ASP A 279 -52.64 -3.92 1.22
N THR A 280 -51.40 -4.17 1.65
CA THR A 280 -51.11 -4.52 3.06
C THR A 280 -49.87 -3.74 3.53
N PRO A 281 -49.93 -2.99 4.64
CA PRO A 281 -48.82 -2.14 5.08
C PRO A 281 -47.71 -2.95 5.77
N ALA A 282 -46.46 -2.76 5.31
CA ALA A 282 -45.27 -3.42 5.83
C ALA A 282 -44.68 -2.69 7.05
N GLU A 283 -44.29 -3.46 8.07
CA GLU A 283 -43.63 -3.02 9.31
C GLU A 283 -42.18 -2.56 9.07
N SER A 284 -41.82 -1.44 9.70
CA SER A 284 -40.50 -0.84 9.68
C SER A 284 -39.49 -1.60 10.54
N SER A 285 -38.52 -2.28 9.93
CA SER A 285 -37.38 -2.89 10.62
C SER A 285 -36.29 -1.86 10.94
N SER A 286 -35.89 -1.82 12.21
CA SER A 286 -34.91 -0.92 12.81
C SER A 286 -33.49 -1.12 12.29
N SER A 287 -32.87 -0.05 11.83
CA SER A 287 -31.48 0.00 11.35
C SER A 287 -30.47 -0.18 12.48
N ASN A 288 -29.68 -1.25 12.44
CA ASN A 288 -28.42 -1.33 13.17
C ASN A 288 -27.37 -0.53 12.39
N VAL A 289 -26.93 0.59 12.96
CA VAL A 289 -25.83 1.39 12.41
C VAL A 289 -24.51 0.78 12.90
N VAL A 290 -23.94 -0.13 12.14
CA VAL A 290 -22.58 -0.66 12.36
C VAL A 290 -21.56 0.41 11.92
N ARG A 291 -20.51 0.63 12.72
CA ARG A 291 -19.44 1.62 12.48
C ARG A 291 -18.40 1.04 11.51
N TRP A 292 -18.53 1.36 10.24
CA TRP A 292 -17.63 1.01 9.14
C TRP A 292 -16.28 1.76 9.14
N SER A 293 -16.20 2.89 9.85
CA SER A 293 -15.02 3.77 9.89
C SER A 293 -13.70 3.07 10.25
N SER A 294 -13.70 2.02 11.09
CA SER A 294 -12.47 1.35 11.51
C SER A 294 -11.89 0.39 10.47
N VAL A 295 -12.73 -0.16 9.59
CA VAL A 295 -12.31 -1.17 8.60
C VAL A 295 -11.82 -0.50 7.32
N LEU A 296 -12.51 0.56 6.88
CA LEU A 296 -12.01 1.40 5.79
C LEU A 296 -10.72 2.12 6.23
N GLN A 297 -10.57 2.49 7.51
CA GLN A 297 -9.29 2.95 8.05
C GLN A 297 -8.21 1.88 7.98
N ILE A 298 -8.48 0.57 8.09
CA ILE A 298 -7.42 -0.44 7.95
C ILE A 298 -6.97 -0.57 6.48
N MET A 299 -7.92 -0.57 5.53
CA MET A 299 -7.57 -0.58 4.09
C MET A 299 -6.90 0.72 3.65
N ILE A 300 -7.38 1.88 4.12
CA ILE A 300 -6.83 3.19 3.81
C ILE A 300 -5.52 3.43 4.56
N LEU A 301 -5.36 3.05 5.83
CA LEU A 301 -4.10 3.27 6.58
C LEU A 301 -3.00 2.31 6.15
N GLY A 302 -3.32 1.05 5.79
CA GLY A 302 -2.35 0.15 5.16
C GLY A 302 -1.84 0.71 3.83
N SER A 303 -2.76 1.23 3.01
CA SER A 303 -2.41 1.87 1.73
C SER A 303 -1.78 3.25 1.90
N SER A 304 -2.16 4.02 2.92
CA SER A 304 -1.64 5.38 3.21
C SER A 304 -0.27 5.34 3.86
N LEU A 305 0.08 4.28 4.61
CA LEU A 305 1.46 4.10 5.05
C LEU A 305 2.39 3.85 3.85
N MET A 306 1.93 3.10 2.85
CA MET A 306 2.65 2.88 1.58
C MET A 306 2.62 4.12 0.66
N LEU A 307 1.51 4.88 0.64
CA LEU A 307 1.41 6.14 -0.12
C LEU A 307 2.16 7.30 0.54
N SER A 308 2.30 7.33 1.87
CA SER A 308 3.20 8.28 2.54
C SER A 308 4.67 7.97 2.26
N LEU A 309 4.99 6.74 1.85
CA LEU A 309 6.28 6.34 1.28
C LEU A 309 6.51 6.87 -0.16
N ARG A 310 5.52 7.51 -0.80
CA ARG A 310 5.67 8.22 -2.11
C ARG A 310 6.37 9.56 -2.01
N VAL A 311 6.80 9.94 -0.81
CA VAL A 311 7.45 11.23 -0.59
C VAL A 311 8.98 11.09 -0.75
N LEU A 312 9.43 9.96 -1.34
CA LEU A 312 10.83 9.62 -1.49
C LEU A 312 11.25 9.30 -2.92
#